data_AF-A0A846BJA1-F1
#
_entry.id   AF-A0A846BJA1-F1
#
_cell.length_a   1.000
_cell.length_b   1.000
_cell.length_c   1.000
_cell.angle_alpha   90.00
_cell.angle_beta   90.00
_cell.angle_gamma   90.00
#
_symmetry.space_group_name_H-M   'P 1'
#
loop_
_entity.id
_entity.type
_entity.pdbx_description
1 polymer ?
#
loop_
_entity_poly.entity_id
_entity_poly.type
_entity_poly.pdbx_seq_one_letter_code
_entity_poly.pdbx_strand_id
1 'polypeptide(L)' 'MPDLTLNLSETTHKTLINLAEASGETMQTVLDKAIENYRRYIFLVQANQAFAVLRQNEALWQEELAERDLWDQTLSD' A
#
# COMPACT_ATOMS: atom_id res chain seq x y z
N MET A 1 -15.49 14.14 16.25
CA MET A 1 -15.58 12.66 16.20
C MET A 1 -15.49 12.16 17.63
N PRO A 2 -16.16 11.07 18.02
CA PRO A 2 -16.01 10.54 19.38
C PRO A 2 -14.55 10.14 19.64
N ASP A 3 -14.09 10.34 20.87
CA ASP A 3 -12.76 9.90 21.29
C ASP A 3 -12.69 8.37 21.26
N LEU A 4 -11.76 7.83 20.47
CA LEU A 4 -11.53 6.40 20.34
C LEU A 4 -10.28 6.02 21.15
N THR A 5 -10.47 5.18 22.17
CA THR A 5 -9.35 4.63 22.94
C THR A 5 -8.93 3.27 22.38
N LEU A 6 -7.66 3.13 22.01
CA LEU A 6 -7.05 1.88 21.56
C LEU A 6 -6.05 1.37 22.62
N ASN A 7 -6.14 0.08 22.95
CA ASN A 7 -5.13 -0.56 23.79
C ASN A 7 -3.92 -0.93 22.94
N LEU A 8 -2.75 -0.39 23.29
CA LEU A 8 -1.47 -0.68 22.65
C LEU A 8 -0.56 -1.42 23.61
N SER A 9 0.31 -2.29 23.08
CA SER A 9 1.43 -2.80 23.87
C SER A 9 2.37 -1.66 24.25
N GLU A 10 3.10 -1.83 25.36
CA GLU A 10 4.10 -0.85 25.80
C GLU A 10 5.14 -0.56 24.71
N THR A 11 5.54 -1.60 23.96
CA THR A 11 6.50 -1.50 22.86
C THR A 11 5.96 -0.67 21.69
N THR A 12 4.71 -0.87 21.30
CA THR A 12 4.07 -0.10 20.22
C THR A 12 3.88 1.34 20.62
N HIS A 13 3.45 1.60 21.86
CA HIS A 13 3.31 2.95 22.39
C HIS A 13 4.64 3.71 22.41
N LYS A 14 5.72 3.09 22.91
CA LYS A 14 7.08 3.68 22.86
C LYS A 14 7.54 3.97 21.44
N THR A 15 7.30 3.04 20.52
CA THR A 15 7.65 3.24 19.10
C THR A 15 6.88 4.41 18.48
N LEU A 16 5.59 4.53 18.79
CA LEU A 16 4.75 5.62 18.30
C LEU A 16 5.24 6.98 18.82
N ILE A 17 5.63 7.07 20.09
CA ILE A 17 6.23 8.28 20.67
C ILE A 17 7.52 8.64 19.93
N ASN A 18 8.45 7.69 19.78
CA ASN A 18 9.74 7.95 19.13
C ASN A 18 9.56 8.42 17.68
N LEU A 19 8.59 7.84 16.95
CA LEU A 19 8.29 8.24 15.58
C LEU A 19 7.68 9.65 15.52
N ALA A 20 6.79 9.98 16.45
CA ALA A 20 6.21 11.32 16.57
C ALA A 20 7.26 12.39 16.89
N GLU A 21 8.17 12.11 17.84
CA GLU A 21 9.28 12.99 18.17
C GLU A 21 10.23 13.19 16.98
N ALA A 22 10.58 12.10 16.28
CA ALA A 22 11.48 12.15 15.13
C ALA A 22 10.88 12.87 13.91
N SER A 23 9.57 12.76 13.69
CA SER A 23 8.88 13.42 12.58
C SER A 23 8.41 14.84 12.89
N GLY A 24 8.35 15.21 14.17
CA GLY A 24 7.75 16.47 14.63
C GLY A 24 6.22 16.48 14.51
N GLU A 25 5.58 15.31 14.39
CA GLU A 25 4.14 15.17 14.21
C GLU A 25 3.46 14.64 15.47
N THR A 26 2.13 14.73 15.52
CA THR A 26 1.37 14.13 16.62
C THR A 26 1.37 12.61 16.51
N MET A 27 1.24 11.90 17.65
CA MET A 27 1.07 10.45 17.65
C MET A 27 -0.12 10.01 16.79
N GLN A 28 -1.21 10.79 16.76
CA GLN A 28 -2.37 10.50 15.92
C GLN A 28 -2.01 10.55 14.43
N THR A 29 -1.33 11.61 13.98
CA THR A 29 -0.88 11.75 12.59
C THR A 29 0.06 10.62 12.18
N VAL A 30 1.00 10.24 13.06
CA VAL A 30 1.90 9.12 12.79
C VAL A 30 1.14 7.80 12.71
N LEU A 31 0.17 7.57 13.60
CA LEU A 31 -0.66 6.37 13.57
C LEU A 31 -1.49 6.29 12.28
N ASP A 32 -2.14 7.38 11.88
CA ASP A 32 -2.91 7.46 10.63
C ASP A 32 -2.03 7.12 9.42
N LYS A 33 -0.82 7.69 9.35
CA LYS A 33 0.15 7.38 8.29
C LYS A 33 0.60 5.92 8.32
N ALA A 34 0.84 5.35 9.50
CA ALA A 34 1.26 3.96 9.64
C ALA A 34 0.17 3.00 9.14
N ILE A 35 -1.10 3.27 9.48
CA ILE A 35 -2.24 2.48 9.00
C ILE A 35 -2.41 2.62 7.48
N GLU A 36 -2.31 3.83 6.93
CA GLU A 36 -2.39 4.01 5.47
C GLU A 36 -1.25 3.33 4.73
N ASN A 37 -0.03 3.35 5.28
CA ASN A 37 1.10 2.61 4.70
C ASN A 37 0.86 1.10 4.73
N TYR A 38 0.31 0.56 5.82
CA TYR A 38 -0.02 -0.86 5.89
C TYR A 38 -1.13 -1.24 4.91
N ARG A 39 -2.16 -0.40 4.77
CA ARG A 39 -3.23 -0.58 3.77
C ARG A 39 -2.67 -0.61 2.35
N ARG A 40 -1.78 0.34 2.01
CA ARG A 40 -1.10 0.39 0.69
C ARG A 40 -0.22 -0.82 0.45
N TYR A 41 0.50 -1.28 1.48
CA TYR A 41 1.30 -2.49 1.40
C TYR A 41 0.43 -3.72 1.07
N ILE A 42 -0.68 -3.92 1.79
CA ILE A 42 -1.61 -5.03 1.51
C ILE A 42 -2.13 -4.95 0.07
N PHE A 43 -2.55 -3.76 -0.38
CA PHE A 43 -3.03 -3.55 -1.74
C PHE A 43 -2.00 -3.97 -2.80
N LEU A 44 -0.74 -3.53 -2.64
CA LEU A 44 0.33 -3.88 -3.58
C LEU A 44 0.64 -5.38 -3.57
N VAL A 45 0.64 -6.03 -2.40
CA VAL A 45 0.84 -7.48 -2.31
C VAL A 45 -0.25 -8.22 -3.09
N GLN A 46 -1.52 -7.82 -2.93
CA GLN A 46 -2.65 -8.43 -3.64
C GLN A 46 -2.57 -8.21 -5.16
N ALA A 47 -2.25 -6.98 -5.58
CA ALA A 47 -2.06 -6.66 -7.00
C ALA A 47 -0.93 -7.50 -7.63
N ASN A 48 0.20 -7.61 -6.94
CA ASN A 48 1.33 -8.43 -7.40
C ASN A 48 0.98 -9.92 -7.48
N GLN A 49 0.22 -10.44 -6.51
CA GLN A 49 -0.26 -11.82 -6.54
C GLN A 49 -1.19 -12.07 -7.73
N ALA A 50 -2.17 -11.18 -7.96
CA ALA A 50 -3.07 -11.27 -9.11
C ALA A 50 -2.30 -11.20 -10.45
N PHE A 51 -1.32 -10.30 -10.54
CA PHE A 51 -0.44 -10.20 -11.71
C PHE A 51 0.40 -11.47 -11.92
N ALA A 52 0.94 -12.07 -10.85
CA ALA A 52 1.67 -13.33 -10.95
C ALA A 52 0.79 -14.49 -11.41
N VAL A 53 -0.49 -14.53 -11.01
CA VAL A 53 -1.48 -15.50 -11.49
C VAL A 53 -1.80 -15.25 -12.96
N LEU A 54 -2.02 -14.00 -13.36
CA LEU A 54 -2.25 -13.61 -14.76
C LEU A 54 -1.13 -14.11 -15.67
N ARG A 55 0.14 -13.88 -15.31
CA ARG A 55 1.31 -14.31 -16.09
C ARG A 55 1.46 -15.81 -16.25
N GLN A 56 0.86 -16.61 -15.38
CA GLN A 56 0.86 -18.08 -15.48
C GLN A 56 -0.22 -18.61 -16.42
N ASN A 57 -1.22 -17.78 -16.77
CA ASN A 57 -2.23 -18.12 -17.75
C ASN A 57 -1.82 -17.59 -19.12
N GLU A 58 -1.34 -18.47 -20.00
CA GLU A 58 -0.82 -18.10 -21.31
C GLU A 58 -1.82 -17.29 -22.16
N ALA A 59 -3.09 -17.70 -22.19
CA ALA A 59 -4.11 -17.02 -22.99
C ALA A 59 -4.36 -15.58 -22.50
N LEU A 60 -4.57 -15.40 -21.19
CA LEU A 60 -4.78 -14.08 -20.60
C LEU A 60 -3.51 -13.21 -20.64
N TRP A 61 -2.33 -13.82 -20.58
CA TRP A 61 -1.08 -13.10 -20.69
C TRP A 61 -0.85 -12.54 -22.10
N GLN A 62 -1.18 -13.29 -23.14
CA GLN A 62 -1.13 -12.78 -24.52
C GLN A 62 -2.13 -11.62 -24.74
N GLU A 63 -3.30 -11.67 -24.10
CA GLU A 63 -4.27 -10.57 -24.13
C GLU A 63 -3.71 -9.30 -23.47
N GLU A 64 -3.10 -9.40 -22.27
CA GLU A 64 -2.44 -8.26 -21.61
C GLU A 64 -1.33 -7.66 -22.47
N LEU A 65 -0.49 -8.50 -23.09
CA LEU A 65 0.61 -8.03 -23.94
C LEU A 65 0.09 -7.26 -25.15
N ALA A 66 -0.95 -7.78 -25.81
CA ALA A 66 -1.57 -7.10 -26.95
C ALA A 66 -2.20 -5.76 -26.54
N GLU A 67 -2.83 -5.70 -25.36
CA GLU A 67 -3.33 -4.45 -24.80
C GLU A 67 -2.20 -3.46 -24.53
N ARG A 68 -1.12 -3.92 -23.87
CA ARG A 68 0.04 -3.08 -23.55
C ARG A 68 0.72 -2.51 -24.80
N ASP A 69 0.87 -3.32 -25.84
CA ASP A 69 1.42 -2.88 -27.13
C ASP A 69 0.55 -1.80 -27.81
N LEU A 70 -0.78 -1.84 -27.59
CA LEU A 70 -1.69 -0.80 -28.08
C LEU A 70 -1.52 0.52 -27.30
N TRP A 71 -1.35 0.44 -25.97
CA TRP A 71 -1.10 1.61 -25.13
C TRP A 71 0.26 2.24 -25.41
N ASP A 72 1.30 1.44 -25.64
CA ASP A 72 2.65 1.93 -25.94
C ASP A 72 2.70 2.77 -27.24
N GLN A 73 1.77 2.54 -28.17
CA GLN A 73 1.63 3.37 -29.39
C GLN A 73 1.18 4.81 -29.08
N THR A 74 0.48 5.04 -27.95
CA THR A 74 0.02 6.37 -27.53
C THR A 74 1.08 7.18 -26.78
N LEU A 75 2.29 6.63 -26.57
CA LEU A 75 3.35 7.27 -25.79
C LEU A 75 3.92 8.56 -26.45
N SER A 76 3.66 8.75 -27.75
CA SER A 76 4.16 9.89 -28.52
C SER A 76 3.15 11.03 -28.69
N ASP A 77 1.93 10.88 -28.15
CA ASP A 77 0.83 11.87 -28.19
C ASP A 77 0.89 12.83 -26.99
#